data_AF-A0A6G6PPG4-F1
#
_entry.id   AF-A0A6G6PPG4-F1
#
_cell.length_a   1.000
_cell.length_b   1.000
_cell.length_c   1.000
_cell.angle_alpha   90.00
_cell.angle_beta   90.00
_cell.angle_gamma   90.00
#
_symmetry.space_group_name_H-M   'P 1'
#
loop_
_entity.id
_entity.type
_entity.pdbx_description
1 polymer ?
#
loop_
_entity_poly.entity_id
_entity_poly.type
_entity_poly.pdbx_seq_one_letter_code
_entity_poly.pdbx_strand_id
1 'polypeptide(L)'
;MDKTKKAQELAHQIDEVDVVRYLTENPYFFLRNAQLLEQLKVPHVVRKAISLPELVMSRQRLKIKELEQDIRFMVEQAHENVELFDELLVLVIEMSSAESLQQMLLALNRWAKKLGLSGAQVRLFSDSWHLSAPLDAHQLVISRRVFEPVRIQRFGDKRNYLGRLNGPEIQLLLPDALNVGSVAISLFGQHGESGMVIFTSRDREHYQHGMGTVMLEKVAQILPRLLCQWIERL
;
A
#
# COMPACT_ATOMS: atom_id res chain seq x y z
N MET A 1 27.69 -54.02 37.15
CA MET A 1 28.57 -53.13 36.35
C MET A 1 29.10 -53.85 35.11
N ASP A 2 28.29 -54.56 34.33
CA ASP A 2 28.83 -55.50 33.31
C ASP A 2 28.10 -55.52 31.95
N LYS A 3 27.17 -54.57 31.71
CA LYS A 3 26.53 -54.42 30.38
C LYS A 3 27.19 -53.34 29.52
N THR A 4 27.84 -52.36 30.15
CA THR A 4 28.44 -51.21 29.45
C THR A 4 29.78 -51.55 28.80
N LYS A 5 30.54 -52.51 29.34
CA LYS A 5 31.82 -52.95 28.75
C LYS A 5 31.64 -53.82 27.49
N LYS A 6 30.63 -54.68 27.45
CA LYS A 6 30.33 -55.51 26.26
C LYS A 6 29.91 -54.72 25.02
N ALA A 7 29.35 -53.52 25.19
CA ALA A 7 28.99 -52.65 24.07
C ALA A 7 30.20 -51.90 23.48
N GLN A 8 31.25 -51.66 24.29
CA GLN A 8 32.45 -50.96 23.85
C GLN A 8 33.49 -51.88 23.19
N GLU A 9 33.49 -53.18 23.48
CA GLU A 9 34.38 -54.14 22.80
C GLU A 9 33.91 -54.55 21.40
N LEU A 10 32.61 -54.42 21.09
CA LEU A 10 32.11 -54.70 19.74
C LEU A 10 32.45 -53.60 18.72
N ALA A 11 32.86 -52.42 19.19
CA ALA A 11 33.10 -51.24 18.35
C ALA A 11 34.49 -51.23 17.69
N HIS A 12 35.30 -52.28 17.84
CA HIS A 12 36.70 -52.26 17.39
C HIS A 12 37.09 -53.24 16.27
N GLN A 13 36.14 -53.93 15.62
CA GLN A 13 36.43 -54.74 14.43
C GLN A 13 35.23 -54.86 13.48
N ILE A 14 34.58 -53.74 13.12
CA ILE A 14 33.77 -53.76 11.90
C ILE A 14 34.64 -53.10 10.84
N ASP A 15 35.16 -53.92 9.93
CA ASP A 15 35.91 -53.46 8.78
C ASP A 15 34.98 -52.61 7.89
N GLU A 16 35.52 -51.62 7.19
CA GLU A 16 34.75 -50.75 6.29
C GLU A 16 33.97 -51.59 5.25
N VAL A 17 34.56 -52.71 4.84
CA VAL A 17 33.98 -53.72 3.95
C VAL A 17 32.70 -54.32 4.52
N ASP A 18 32.65 -54.58 5.82
CA ASP A 18 31.48 -55.16 6.48
C ASP A 18 30.34 -54.15 6.61
N VAL A 19 30.66 -52.87 6.86
CA VAL A 19 29.67 -51.78 6.85
C VAL A 19 29.06 -51.63 5.46
N VAL A 20 29.90 -51.64 4.41
CA VAL A 20 29.44 -51.53 3.02
C VAL A 20 28.55 -52.72 2.63
N ARG A 21 28.96 -53.95 2.97
CA ARG A 21 28.16 -55.15 2.71
C ARG A 21 26.80 -55.08 3.41
N TYR A 22 26.79 -54.72 4.69
CA TYR A 22 25.56 -54.61 5.47
C TYR A 22 24.59 -53.58 4.90
N LEU A 23 25.07 -52.39 4.52
CA LEU A 23 24.24 -51.34 3.91
C LEU A 23 23.72 -51.73 2.52
N THR A 24 24.50 -52.50 1.74
CA THR A 24 24.09 -53.01 0.42
C THR A 24 22.98 -54.05 0.53
N GLU A 25 23.06 -54.94 1.51
CA GLU A 25 22.04 -55.96 1.78
C GLU A 25 20.78 -55.37 2.45
N ASN A 26 20.87 -54.15 3.02
CA ASN A 26 19.78 -53.49 3.74
C ASN A 26 19.46 -52.09 3.18
N PRO A 27 18.88 -51.98 1.96
CA PRO A 27 18.67 -50.69 1.29
C PRO A 27 17.70 -49.75 2.02
N TYR A 28 16.81 -50.27 2.88
CA TYR A 28 15.87 -49.48 3.67
C TYR A 28 16.39 -49.11 5.07
N PHE A 29 17.66 -49.36 5.37
CA PHE A 29 18.25 -49.14 6.70
C PHE A 29 18.07 -47.71 7.22
N PHE A 30 18.31 -46.71 6.36
CA PHE A 30 18.18 -45.29 6.73
C PHE A 30 16.73 -44.83 6.90
N LEU A 31 15.78 -45.48 6.23
CA LEU A 31 14.35 -45.20 6.41
C LEU A 31 13.85 -45.69 7.77
N ARG A 32 14.37 -46.84 8.24
CA ARG A 32 14.04 -47.38 9.58
C ARG A 32 14.74 -46.64 10.71
N ASN A 33 15.83 -45.94 10.41
CA ASN A 33 16.70 -45.27 11.37
C ASN A 33 16.82 -43.76 11.06
N ALA A 34 15.72 -43.12 10.67
CA ALA A 34 15.72 -41.72 10.25
C ALA A 34 16.28 -40.76 11.32
N GLN A 35 16.05 -41.05 12.60
CA GLN A 35 16.58 -40.24 13.72
C GLN A 35 18.11 -40.28 13.84
N LEU A 36 18.77 -41.35 13.36
CA LEU A 36 20.24 -41.44 13.31
C LEU A 36 20.83 -40.58 12.19
N LEU A 37 20.04 -40.32 11.13
CA LEU A 37 20.46 -39.51 10.00
C LEU A 37 20.69 -38.04 10.39
N GLU A 38 19.93 -37.53 11.36
CA GLU A 38 20.10 -36.17 11.88
C GLU A 38 21.42 -35.97 12.65
N GLN A 39 22.00 -37.05 13.15
CA GLN A 39 23.24 -37.05 13.93
C GLN A 39 24.49 -37.37 13.07
N LEU A 40 24.28 -37.92 11.88
CA LEU A 40 25.33 -38.26 10.93
C LEU A 40 25.65 -37.08 10.01
N LYS A 41 26.86 -36.53 10.11
CA LYS A 41 27.41 -35.67 9.07
C LYS A 41 27.86 -36.53 7.90
N VAL A 42 26.98 -36.80 6.93
CA VAL A 42 27.33 -37.46 5.68
C VAL A 42 27.79 -36.39 4.68
N PRO A 43 29.09 -36.27 4.38
CA PRO A 43 29.55 -35.38 3.33
C PRO A 43 29.24 -36.07 2.00
N HIS A 44 28.36 -35.49 1.17
CA HIS A 44 28.16 -35.99 -0.19
C HIS A 44 29.44 -35.76 -1.01
N VAL A 45 30.22 -36.83 -1.23
CA VAL A 45 31.48 -36.78 -1.99
C VAL A 45 31.27 -36.88 -3.52
N VAL A 46 30.03 -36.71 -4.01
CA VAL A 46 29.79 -36.67 -5.46
C VAL A 46 30.08 -35.27 -5.97
N ARG A 47 31.35 -35.03 -6.28
CA ARG A 47 31.82 -33.89 -7.09
C ARG A 47 30.92 -33.78 -8.34
N LYS A 48 30.14 -32.69 -8.44
CA LYS A 48 29.38 -32.15 -9.59
C LYS A 48 27.86 -32.42 -9.71
N ALA A 49 27.20 -33.20 -8.86
CA ALA A 49 25.74 -33.37 -8.96
C ALA A 49 25.03 -33.04 -7.65
N ILE A 50 24.20 -31.99 -7.66
CA ILE A 50 23.33 -31.61 -6.54
C ILE A 50 22.16 -32.60 -6.49
N SER A 51 21.87 -33.16 -5.30
CA SER A 51 20.72 -34.05 -5.08
C SER A 51 19.41 -33.30 -5.39
N LEU A 52 18.56 -33.86 -6.26
CA LEU A 52 17.28 -33.23 -6.65
C LEU A 52 16.42 -32.86 -5.41
N PRO A 53 16.28 -33.70 -4.37
CA PRO A 53 15.64 -33.32 -3.11
C PRO A 53 16.28 -32.12 -2.40
N GLU A 54 17.61 -32.03 -2.33
CA GLU A 54 18.30 -30.89 -1.70
C GLU A 54 18.08 -29.59 -2.48
N LEU A 55 18.11 -29.67 -3.82
CA LEU A 55 17.81 -28.54 -4.69
C LEU A 55 16.36 -28.07 -4.52
N VAL A 56 15.41 -29.01 -4.43
CA VAL A 56 13.99 -28.72 -4.20
C VAL A 56 13.77 -28.12 -2.81
N MET A 57 14.37 -28.67 -1.76
CA MET A 57 14.27 -28.13 -0.40
C MET A 57 14.90 -26.74 -0.28
N SER A 58 16.06 -26.52 -0.90
CA SER A 58 16.71 -25.21 -0.93
C SER A 58 15.84 -24.17 -1.65
N ARG A 59 15.26 -24.52 -2.81
CA ARG A 59 14.29 -23.67 -3.52
C ARG A 59 13.04 -23.40 -2.70
N GLN A 60 12.51 -24.39 -1.99
CA GLN A 60 11.35 -24.21 -1.11
C GLN A 60 11.67 -23.26 0.06
N ARG A 61 12.84 -23.38 0.70
CA ARG A 61 13.26 -22.45 1.76
C ARG A 61 13.41 -21.01 1.25
N LEU A 62 13.98 -20.84 0.06
CA LEU A 62 14.06 -19.53 -0.58
C LEU A 62 12.66 -18.97 -0.85
N LYS A 63 11.74 -19.80 -1.36
CA LYS A 63 10.36 -19.37 -1.61
C LYS A 63 9.60 -19.02 -0.34
N ILE A 64 9.77 -19.80 0.73
CA ILE A 64 9.18 -19.49 2.05
C ILE A 64 9.70 -18.14 2.55
N LYS A 65 11.01 -17.89 2.46
CA LYS A 65 11.60 -16.63 2.88
C LYS A 65 11.07 -15.43 2.08
N GLU A 66 10.91 -15.58 0.77
CA GLU A 66 10.30 -14.58 -0.11
C GLU A 66 8.84 -14.31 0.33
N LEU A 67 8.03 -15.36 0.51
CA LEU A 67 6.65 -15.22 0.95
C LEU A 67 6.53 -14.59 2.36
N GLU A 68 7.43 -14.92 3.30
CA GLU A 68 7.48 -14.28 4.62
C GLU A 68 7.83 -12.79 4.52
N GLN A 69 8.67 -12.39 3.56
CA GLN A 69 8.96 -10.98 3.29
C GLN A 69 7.74 -10.28 2.69
N ASP A 70 7.08 -10.90 1.72
CA ASP A 70 5.86 -10.38 1.11
C ASP A 70 4.73 -10.21 2.15
N ILE A 71 4.55 -11.19 3.04
CA ILE A 71 3.57 -11.12 4.12
C ILE A 71 3.90 -9.97 5.08
N ARG A 72 5.15 -9.82 5.51
CA ARG A 72 5.56 -8.68 6.37
C ARG A 72 5.24 -7.36 5.70
N PHE A 73 5.60 -7.20 4.44
CA PHE A 73 5.30 -6.00 3.67
C PHE A 73 3.78 -5.74 3.60
N MET A 74 2.97 -6.76 3.31
CA MET A 74 1.50 -6.61 3.30
C MET A 74 0.93 -6.22 4.67
N VAL A 75 1.46 -6.77 5.76
CA VAL A 75 1.02 -6.44 7.12
C VAL A 75 1.40 -5.00 7.48
N GLU A 76 2.60 -4.56 7.14
CA GLU A 76 3.04 -3.16 7.32
C GLU A 76 2.11 -2.20 6.56
N GLN A 77 1.83 -2.50 5.29
CA GLN A 77 0.88 -1.72 4.48
C GLN A 77 -0.55 -1.76 5.05
N ALA A 78 -0.98 -2.88 5.63
CA ALA A 78 -2.29 -2.96 6.27
C ALA A 78 -2.36 -2.07 7.52
N HIS A 79 -1.31 -2.02 8.33
CA HIS A 79 -1.23 -1.12 9.49
C HIS A 79 -1.28 0.35 9.06
N GLU A 80 -0.48 0.77 8.08
CA GLU A 80 -0.51 2.12 7.53
C GLU A 80 -1.90 2.50 7.02
N ASN A 81 -2.60 1.57 6.36
CA ASN A 81 -3.96 1.79 5.88
C ASN A 81 -4.96 1.98 7.05
N VAL A 82 -4.85 1.20 8.12
CA VAL A 82 -5.72 1.35 9.30
C VAL A 82 -5.51 2.72 9.94
N GLU A 83 -4.25 3.15 10.11
CA GLU A 83 -3.94 4.47 10.66
C GLU A 83 -4.49 5.60 9.77
N LEU A 84 -4.38 5.48 8.44
CA LEU A 84 -4.98 6.43 7.51
C LEU A 84 -6.51 6.46 7.63
N PHE A 85 -7.16 5.31 7.82
CA PHE A 85 -8.61 5.26 8.04
C PHE A 85 -9.02 5.93 9.36
N ASP A 86 -8.26 5.74 10.44
CA ASP A 86 -8.53 6.41 11.71
C ASP A 86 -8.38 7.93 11.57
N GLU A 87 -7.35 8.39 10.85
CA GLU A 87 -7.18 9.80 10.51
C GLU A 87 -8.33 10.35 9.64
N LEU A 88 -8.93 9.54 8.77
CA LEU A 88 -10.15 9.93 8.04
C LEU A 88 -11.30 10.20 9.00
N LEU A 89 -11.50 9.31 9.98
CA LEU A 89 -12.60 9.45 10.93
C LEU A 89 -12.45 10.72 11.77
N VAL A 90 -11.22 11.03 12.20
CA VAL A 90 -10.89 12.29 12.88
C VAL A 90 -11.25 13.49 11.99
N LEU A 91 -10.86 13.47 10.71
CA LEU A 91 -11.22 14.53 9.76
C LEU A 91 -12.74 14.71 9.66
N VAL A 92 -13.49 13.62 9.50
CA VAL A 92 -14.95 13.68 9.38
C VAL A 92 -15.57 14.30 10.62
N ILE A 93 -15.10 13.92 11.82
CA ILE A 93 -15.57 14.51 13.08
C ILE A 93 -15.26 16.01 13.12
N GLU A 94 -14.02 16.42 12.86
CA GLU A 94 -13.61 17.84 12.87
C GLU A 94 -14.41 18.67 11.87
N MET A 95 -14.60 18.16 10.64
CA MET A 95 -15.37 18.87 9.62
C MET A 95 -16.85 18.97 9.98
N SER A 96 -17.41 17.93 10.61
CA SER A 96 -18.82 17.93 11.04
C SER A 96 -19.10 18.86 12.23
N SER A 97 -18.08 19.16 13.04
CA SER A 97 -18.18 20.08 14.18
C SER A 97 -17.75 21.52 13.83
N ALA A 98 -17.42 21.80 12.57
CA ALA A 98 -17.06 23.15 12.14
C ALA A 98 -18.25 24.11 12.26
N GLU A 99 -17.98 25.36 12.63
CA GLU A 99 -19.02 26.40 12.79
C GLU A 99 -19.19 27.26 11.54
N SER A 100 -18.33 27.07 10.53
CA SER A 100 -18.46 27.71 9.23
C SER A 100 -17.82 26.88 8.11
N LEU A 101 -18.23 27.14 6.86
CA LEU A 101 -17.60 26.56 5.67
C LEU A 101 -16.08 26.78 5.65
N GLN A 102 -15.62 27.99 6.02
CA GLN A 102 -14.20 28.31 6.04
C GLN A 102 -13.45 27.46 7.08
N GLN A 103 -14.01 27.30 8.29
CA GLN A 103 -13.42 26.43 9.30
C GLN A 103 -13.36 24.97 8.84
N MET A 104 -14.42 24.48 8.19
CA MET A 104 -14.47 23.14 7.59
C MET A 104 -13.34 22.96 6.55
N LEU A 105 -13.20 23.87 5.60
CA LEU A 105 -12.15 23.81 4.57
C LEU A 105 -10.74 23.93 5.16
N LEU A 106 -10.57 24.75 6.20
CA LEU A 106 -9.32 24.83 6.95
C LEU A 106 -9.00 23.54 7.68
N ALA A 107 -9.99 22.83 8.24
CA ALA A 107 -9.78 21.51 8.85
C ALA A 107 -9.26 20.50 7.82
N LEU A 108 -9.85 20.44 6.62
CA LEU A 108 -9.34 19.62 5.52
C LEU A 108 -7.89 19.95 5.15
N ASN A 109 -7.55 21.23 5.06
CA ASN A 109 -6.19 21.65 4.71
C ASN A 109 -5.19 21.33 5.84
N ARG A 110 -5.56 21.54 7.12
CA ARG A 110 -4.74 21.15 8.27
C ARG A 110 -4.51 19.65 8.31
N TRP A 111 -5.55 18.85 8.08
CA TRP A 111 -5.46 17.40 8.01
C TRP A 111 -4.50 16.94 6.92
N ALA A 112 -4.59 17.51 5.71
CA ALA A 112 -3.65 17.21 4.64
C ALA A 112 -2.20 17.53 5.05
N LYS A 113 -1.97 18.66 5.72
CA LYS A 113 -0.64 19.02 6.22
C LYS A 113 -0.14 18.08 7.31
N LYS A 114 -1.03 17.58 8.18
CA LYS A 114 -0.70 16.58 9.21
C LYS A 114 -0.20 15.28 8.58
N LEU A 115 -0.75 14.91 7.43
CA LEU A 115 -0.29 13.76 6.62
C LEU A 115 0.99 14.04 5.80
N GLY A 116 1.66 15.18 6.01
CA GLY A 116 2.89 15.54 5.30
C GLY A 116 2.68 16.12 3.89
N LEU A 117 1.43 16.42 3.51
CA LEU A 117 1.12 17.04 2.23
C LEU A 117 1.31 18.57 2.30
N SER A 118 1.37 19.21 1.13
CA SER A 118 1.45 20.69 1.05
C SER A 118 0.13 21.36 1.44
N GLY A 119 -0.97 20.71 1.13
CA GLY A 119 -2.31 21.15 1.48
C GLY A 119 -3.39 20.48 0.64
N ALA A 120 -4.62 20.80 0.97
CA ALA A 120 -5.81 20.36 0.26
C ALA A 120 -6.69 21.56 -0.10
N GLN A 121 -7.32 21.48 -1.27
CA GLN A 121 -8.25 22.47 -1.78
C GLN A 121 -9.49 21.80 -2.37
N VAL A 122 -10.61 22.51 -2.35
CA VAL A 122 -11.87 22.06 -2.94
C VAL A 122 -12.25 23.03 -4.05
N ARG A 123 -12.67 22.48 -5.20
CA ARG A 123 -13.23 23.23 -6.31
C ARG A 123 -14.62 22.69 -6.65
N LEU A 124 -15.62 23.55 -6.72
CA LEU A 124 -17.01 23.22 -6.96
C LEU A 124 -17.43 23.69 -8.35
N PHE A 125 -18.19 22.88 -9.07
CA PHE A 125 -18.70 23.29 -10.37
C PHE A 125 -19.85 24.28 -10.21
N SER A 126 -19.75 25.42 -10.91
CA SER A 126 -20.72 26.52 -10.82
C SER A 126 -22.16 26.14 -11.19
N ASP A 127 -22.34 25.05 -11.94
CA ASP A 127 -23.63 24.54 -12.39
C ASP A 127 -24.29 23.57 -11.39
N SER A 128 -23.61 23.23 -10.31
CA SER A 128 -24.02 22.18 -9.37
C SER A 128 -24.26 22.68 -7.95
N TRP A 129 -23.95 23.95 -7.67
CA TRP A 129 -24.06 24.54 -6.34
C TRP A 129 -24.61 25.96 -6.39
N HIS A 130 -25.50 26.27 -5.45
CA HIS A 130 -25.96 27.62 -5.17
C HIS A 130 -25.16 28.22 -4.01
N LEU A 131 -24.23 29.13 -4.34
CA LEU A 131 -23.52 29.90 -3.34
C LEU A 131 -24.28 31.19 -3.05
N SER A 132 -25.02 31.21 -1.95
CA SER A 132 -25.70 32.40 -1.45
C SER A 132 -24.70 33.33 -0.73
N ALA A 133 -24.80 34.64 -0.96
CA ALA A 133 -24.11 35.62 -0.11
C ALA A 133 -24.53 35.43 1.37
N PRO A 134 -23.65 35.58 2.37
CA PRO A 134 -22.40 36.37 2.39
C PRO A 134 -21.10 35.55 2.23
N LEU A 135 -21.18 34.31 1.74
CA LEU A 135 -19.99 33.49 1.54
C LEU A 135 -19.17 34.02 0.35
N ASP A 136 -18.07 34.73 0.61
CA ASP A 136 -17.01 35.09 -0.36
C ASP A 136 -16.25 33.85 -0.85
N ALA A 137 -17.00 32.87 -1.37
CA ALA A 137 -16.53 31.57 -1.80
C ALA A 137 -16.34 31.51 -3.33
N HIS A 138 -16.19 32.65 -3.99
CA HIS A 138 -15.87 32.73 -5.42
C HIS A 138 -14.60 31.94 -5.77
N GLN A 139 -13.64 31.87 -4.84
CA GLN A 139 -12.42 31.09 -5.00
C GLN A 139 -12.66 29.57 -4.97
N LEU A 140 -13.82 29.09 -4.50
CA LEU A 140 -14.18 27.68 -4.54
C LEU A 140 -14.81 27.29 -5.88
N VAL A 141 -15.36 28.24 -6.61
CA VAL A 141 -16.16 27.95 -7.81
C VAL A 141 -15.27 27.87 -9.05
N ILE A 142 -15.53 26.89 -9.91
CA ILE A 142 -14.93 26.75 -11.23
C ILE A 142 -16.02 26.42 -12.26
N SER A 143 -15.91 27.00 -13.46
CA SER A 143 -16.80 26.63 -14.56
C SER A 143 -16.42 25.24 -15.08
N ARG A 144 -17.40 24.34 -15.19
CA ARG A 144 -17.21 23.02 -15.81
C ARG A 144 -16.59 23.13 -17.21
N ARG A 145 -17.01 24.12 -18.00
CA ARG A 145 -16.51 24.34 -19.37
C ARG A 145 -15.01 24.59 -19.42
N VAL A 146 -14.47 25.31 -18.43
CA VAL A 146 -13.03 25.62 -18.36
C VAL A 146 -12.23 24.42 -17.85
N PHE A 147 -12.84 23.59 -17.01
CA PHE A 147 -12.22 22.34 -16.52
C PHE A 147 -12.22 21.20 -17.55
N GLU A 148 -13.18 21.18 -18.48
CA GLU A 148 -13.40 20.06 -19.40
C GLU A 148 -12.15 19.62 -20.20
N PRO A 149 -11.29 20.51 -20.72
CA PRO A 149 -10.04 20.11 -21.37
C PRO A 149 -9.10 19.32 -20.44
N VAL A 150 -9.00 19.75 -19.17
CA VAL A 150 -8.17 19.07 -18.16
C VAL A 150 -8.77 17.71 -17.82
N ARG A 151 -10.10 17.63 -17.71
CA ARG A 151 -10.83 16.38 -17.49
C ARG A 151 -10.50 15.36 -18.59
N ILE A 152 -10.65 15.75 -19.85
CA ILE A 152 -10.40 14.88 -21.00
C ILE A 152 -8.92 14.45 -21.04
N GLN A 153 -7.98 15.40 -20.88
CA GLN A 153 -6.55 15.11 -21.02
C GLN A 153 -5.97 14.27 -19.87
N ARG A 154 -6.45 14.47 -18.64
CA ARG A 154 -5.85 13.87 -17.43
C ARG A 154 -6.62 12.68 -16.89
N PHE A 155 -7.95 12.74 -16.94
CA PHE A 155 -8.81 11.74 -16.31
C PHE A 155 -9.29 10.70 -17.32
N GLY A 156 -9.53 11.10 -18.57
CA GLY A 156 -10.25 10.24 -19.53
C GLY A 156 -11.61 9.84 -18.96
N ASP A 157 -11.80 8.53 -18.75
CA ASP A 157 -13.01 7.95 -18.14
C ASP A 157 -12.90 7.75 -16.62
N LYS A 158 -11.73 8.01 -16.04
CA LYS A 158 -11.50 7.87 -14.59
C LYS A 158 -12.02 9.09 -13.84
N ARG A 159 -12.17 8.95 -12.52
CA ARG A 159 -12.57 10.06 -11.62
C ARG A 159 -11.44 10.57 -10.75
N ASN A 160 -10.32 9.86 -10.76
CA ASN A 160 -9.14 10.19 -10.00
C ASN A 160 -7.98 10.43 -10.95
N TYR A 161 -7.22 11.47 -10.67
CA TYR A 161 -5.98 11.77 -11.35
C TYR A 161 -4.85 11.89 -10.33
N LEU A 162 -3.75 11.22 -10.60
CA LEU A 162 -2.52 11.25 -9.80
C LEU A 162 -1.38 11.61 -10.74
N GLY A 163 -0.63 12.66 -10.43
CA GLY A 163 0.52 13.04 -11.23
C GLY A 163 0.84 14.53 -11.18
N ARG A 164 1.42 15.03 -12.27
CA ARG A 164 1.90 16.41 -12.36
C ARG A 164 0.99 17.25 -13.24
N LEU A 165 0.74 18.47 -12.79
CA LEU A 165 0.03 19.48 -13.58
C LEU A 165 1.00 20.43 -14.27
N ASN A 166 0.56 20.96 -15.40
CA ASN A 166 1.26 21.99 -16.15
C ASN A 166 0.97 23.37 -15.54
N GLY A 167 1.80 24.38 -15.81
CA GLY A 167 1.62 25.75 -15.30
C GLY A 167 0.19 26.31 -15.47
N PRO A 168 -0.43 26.24 -16.66
CA PRO A 168 -1.81 26.69 -16.85
C PRO A 168 -2.85 25.91 -16.05
N GLU A 169 -2.66 24.59 -15.88
CA GLU A 169 -3.55 23.74 -15.09
C GLU A 169 -3.45 24.07 -13.59
N ILE A 170 -2.23 24.34 -13.10
CA ILE A 170 -2.00 24.80 -11.73
C ILE A 170 -2.66 26.16 -11.51
N GLN A 171 -2.46 27.12 -12.41
CA GLN A 171 -3.08 28.44 -12.27
C GLN A 171 -4.62 28.37 -12.27
N LEU A 172 -5.19 27.47 -13.08
CA LEU A 172 -6.64 27.26 -13.14
C LEU A 172 -7.20 26.62 -11.86
N LEU A 173 -6.57 25.55 -11.39
CA LEU A 173 -7.11 24.72 -10.29
C LEU A 173 -6.63 25.17 -8.91
N LEU A 174 -5.46 25.77 -8.84
CA LEU A 174 -4.68 26.05 -7.64
C LEU A 174 -3.96 27.42 -7.74
N PRO A 175 -4.68 28.54 -7.99
CA PRO A 175 -4.11 29.86 -8.21
C PRO A 175 -3.23 30.35 -7.06
N ASP A 176 -3.56 29.98 -5.81
CA ASP A 176 -2.83 30.40 -4.61
C ASP A 176 -1.74 29.39 -4.18
N ALA A 177 -1.57 28.28 -4.89
CA ALA A 177 -0.62 27.24 -4.50
C ALA A 177 0.79 27.57 -4.99
N LEU A 178 1.74 27.54 -4.05
CA LEU A 178 3.17 27.68 -4.34
C LEU A 178 3.86 26.31 -4.31
N ASN A 179 4.78 26.08 -5.25
CA ASN A 179 5.64 24.90 -5.31
C ASN A 179 4.88 23.56 -5.34
N VAL A 180 3.96 23.41 -6.30
CA VAL A 180 3.24 22.15 -6.55
C VAL A 180 4.14 21.19 -7.33
N GLY A 181 4.58 20.11 -6.70
CA GLY A 181 5.38 19.05 -7.31
C GLY A 181 4.53 17.98 -7.99
N SER A 182 3.57 17.43 -7.24
CA SER A 182 2.57 16.47 -7.72
C SER A 182 1.22 16.70 -7.05
N VAL A 183 0.15 16.20 -7.66
CA VAL A 183 -1.23 16.35 -7.19
C VAL A 183 -1.98 15.02 -7.24
N ALA A 184 -2.96 14.91 -6.34
CA ALA A 184 -4.02 13.91 -6.40
C ALA A 184 -5.36 14.64 -6.47
N ILE A 185 -6.14 14.38 -7.52
CA ILE A 185 -7.44 15.01 -7.74
C ILE A 185 -8.50 13.93 -7.79
N SER A 186 -9.63 14.13 -7.11
CA SER A 186 -10.79 13.26 -7.22
C SER A 186 -12.06 14.05 -7.40
N LEU A 187 -12.84 13.65 -8.41
CA LEU A 187 -14.11 14.29 -8.75
C LEU A 187 -15.22 13.83 -7.81
N PHE A 188 -16.10 14.75 -7.46
CA PHE A 188 -17.27 14.50 -6.64
C PHE A 188 -18.46 13.97 -7.44
N GLY A 189 -19.20 13.03 -6.86
CA GLY A 189 -20.39 12.45 -7.48
C GLY A 189 -20.12 11.19 -8.29
N GLN A 190 -21.19 10.57 -8.79
CA GLN A 190 -21.06 9.31 -9.55
C GLN A 190 -20.54 9.52 -10.98
N HIS A 191 -20.63 10.73 -11.51
CA HIS A 191 -20.17 11.09 -12.85
C HIS A 191 -19.17 12.25 -12.81
N GLY A 192 -18.62 12.57 -11.63
CA GLY A 192 -17.75 13.72 -11.44
C GLY A 192 -18.48 15.05 -11.67
N GLU A 193 -19.77 15.10 -11.32
CA GLU A 193 -20.62 16.21 -11.65
C GLU A 193 -20.61 17.36 -10.65
N SER A 194 -20.26 17.19 -9.38
CA SER A 194 -20.45 18.30 -8.42
C SER A 194 -19.18 19.10 -8.12
N GLY A 195 -17.99 18.59 -8.40
CA GLY A 195 -16.76 19.30 -8.12
C GLY A 195 -15.58 18.36 -7.98
N MET A 196 -14.59 18.76 -7.21
CA MET A 196 -13.40 17.99 -6.95
C MET A 196 -12.70 18.40 -5.65
N VAL A 197 -11.96 17.45 -5.08
CA VAL A 197 -10.95 17.69 -4.06
C VAL A 197 -9.56 17.51 -4.67
N ILE A 198 -8.64 18.37 -4.28
CA ILE A 198 -7.27 18.39 -4.78
C ILE A 198 -6.32 18.36 -3.59
N PHE A 199 -5.46 17.35 -3.54
CA PHE A 199 -4.33 17.26 -2.63
C PHE A 199 -3.05 17.56 -3.37
N THR A 200 -2.13 18.25 -2.70
CA THR A 200 -0.89 18.74 -3.30
C THR A 200 0.31 18.30 -2.49
N SER A 201 1.40 17.93 -3.16
CA SER A 201 2.70 17.65 -2.54
C SER A 201 3.79 18.45 -3.23
N ARG A 202 4.83 18.84 -2.48
CA ARG A 202 6.04 19.48 -3.04
C ARG A 202 6.93 18.47 -3.75
N ASP A 203 6.84 17.22 -3.34
CA ASP A 203 7.55 16.13 -3.98
C ASP A 203 6.86 15.75 -5.29
N ARG A 204 7.66 15.70 -6.36
CA ARG A 204 7.22 15.41 -7.72
C ARG A 204 6.93 13.93 -7.95
N GLU A 205 7.44 13.07 -7.08
CA GLU A 205 7.29 11.63 -7.11
C GLU A 205 6.30 11.11 -6.06
N HIS A 206 5.69 11.99 -5.26
CA HIS A 206 4.76 11.55 -4.22
C HIS A 206 3.47 10.95 -4.80
N TYR A 207 2.81 11.63 -5.75
CA TYR A 207 1.64 11.08 -6.44
C TYR A 207 2.00 10.56 -7.82
N GLN A 208 1.89 9.25 -8.00
CA GLN A 208 2.24 8.56 -9.24
C GLN A 208 1.07 7.76 -9.81
N HIS A 209 1.16 7.47 -11.11
CA HIS A 209 0.21 6.59 -11.77
C HIS A 209 0.30 5.18 -11.19
N GLY A 210 -0.84 4.59 -10.83
CA GLY A 210 -0.91 3.23 -10.27
C GLY A 210 -0.96 3.17 -8.74
N MET A 211 -0.77 4.30 -8.03
CA MET A 211 -1.03 4.35 -6.59
C MET A 211 -2.51 4.12 -6.28
N GLY A 212 -2.78 3.49 -5.14
CA GLY A 212 -4.14 3.25 -4.67
C GLY A 212 -4.89 4.55 -4.36
N THR A 213 -6.13 4.66 -4.84
CA THR A 213 -6.99 5.86 -4.67
C THR A 213 -8.10 5.69 -3.65
N VAL A 214 -8.14 4.58 -2.91
CA VAL A 214 -9.27 4.22 -2.03
C VAL A 214 -9.61 5.33 -1.04
N MET A 215 -8.60 5.82 -0.32
CA MET A 215 -8.78 6.89 0.67
C MET A 215 -9.29 8.19 0.02
N LEU A 216 -8.70 8.57 -1.11
CA LEU A 216 -9.08 9.74 -1.88
C LEU A 216 -10.53 9.66 -2.36
N GLU A 217 -10.97 8.48 -2.81
CA GLU A 217 -12.35 8.22 -3.21
C GLU A 217 -13.33 8.35 -2.04
N LYS A 218 -12.94 7.87 -0.84
CA LYS A 218 -13.78 8.03 0.36
C LYS A 218 -13.95 9.50 0.73
N VAL A 219 -12.87 10.28 0.70
CA VAL A 219 -12.93 11.73 0.90
C VAL A 219 -13.87 12.38 -0.14
N ALA A 220 -13.73 12.04 -1.43
CA ALA A 220 -14.58 12.57 -2.49
C ALA A 220 -16.06 12.16 -2.39
N GLN A 221 -16.38 11.05 -1.72
CA GLN A 221 -17.75 10.62 -1.42
C GLN A 221 -18.37 11.38 -0.24
N ILE A 222 -17.55 11.70 0.78
CA ILE A 222 -18.02 12.32 2.03
C ILE A 222 -18.11 13.84 1.89
N LEU A 223 -17.11 14.49 1.29
CA LEU A 223 -17.03 15.95 1.20
C LEU A 223 -18.29 16.60 0.64
N PRO A 224 -18.89 16.14 -0.47
CA PRO A 224 -20.12 16.76 -0.99
C PRO A 224 -21.26 16.76 0.02
N ARG A 225 -21.38 15.72 0.84
CA ARG A 225 -22.44 15.63 1.86
C ARG A 225 -22.23 16.62 2.99
N LEU A 226 -20.98 16.81 3.40
CA LEU A 226 -20.62 17.81 4.42
C LEU A 226 -20.77 19.24 3.87
N LEU A 227 -20.44 19.46 2.61
CA LEU A 227 -20.61 20.76 1.95
C LEU A 227 -22.08 21.18 1.87
N CYS A 228 -23.01 20.22 1.72
CA CYS A 228 -24.45 20.49 1.75
C CYS A 228 -24.96 21.12 3.06
N GLN A 229 -24.19 21.07 4.15
CA GLN A 229 -24.53 21.78 5.40
C GLN A 229 -24.37 23.31 5.28
N TRP A 230 -23.58 23.76 4.30
CA TRP A 230 -23.17 25.16 4.15
C TRP A 230 -23.62 25.79 2.84
N ILE A 231 -23.75 24.97 1.78
CA ILE A 231 -24.06 25.41 0.41
C ILE A 231 -25.13 24.49 -0.17
N GLU A 232 -26.12 25.04 -0.85
CA GLU A 232 -27.18 24.25 -1.47
C GLU A 232 -26.71 23.60 -2.77
N ARG A 233 -27.08 22.33 -2.95
CA ARG A 233 -26.85 21.61 -4.21
C ARG A 233 -28.01 21.87 -5.16
N LEU A 234 -27.68 22.19 -6.41
CA LEU A 234 -28.62 22.40 -7.52
C LEU A 234 -29.28 21.09 -7.98
#